data_AF-A0A975SYQ5-F1
#
_entry.id   AF-A0A975SYQ5-F1
#
_cell.length_a   1.000
_cell.length_b   1.000
_cell.length_c   1.000
_cell.angle_alpha   90.00
_cell.angle_beta   90.00
_cell.angle_gamma   90.00
#
_symmetry.space_group_name_H-M   'P 1'
#
loop_
_entity.id
_entity.type
_entity.pdbx_description
1 polymer ?
#
loop_
_entity_poly.entity_id
_entity_poly.type
_entity_poly.pdbx_seq_one_letter_code
_entity_poly.pdbx_strand_id
1 'polypeptide(L)'
;MVDPVPGGLHLDLHTEDVPGLAARVDALGGSTSPHALGYVVCGSPGGLTFCLVGHPGGRRPPPQAWPGGRSLVDQVCLDVPPTRYDAECAFWSDLTGWPLTATGGREFRRLGRPAGIPLAVLIQRLDDEQPGVTAHLDLACDDRDAEAARHQALGAVLVRRCDGWTVLRDPAGRTYCATRRAPGEV
;
A
#
# COMPACT_ATOMS: atom_id res chain seq x y z
N MET A 1 9.88 2.07 29.46
CA MET A 1 9.01 2.75 28.48
C MET A 1 9.35 2.16 27.13
N VAL A 2 8.39 1.52 26.46
CA VAL A 2 8.61 1.06 25.09
C VAL A 2 8.45 2.32 24.24
N ASP A 3 9.52 2.75 23.57
CA ASP A 3 9.39 3.83 22.59
C ASP A 3 8.32 3.38 21.58
N PRO A 4 7.28 4.20 21.34
CA PRO A 4 6.27 3.84 20.36
C PRO A 4 6.97 3.76 19.01
N VAL A 5 7.21 2.54 18.52
CA VAL A 5 7.59 2.32 17.13
C VAL A 5 6.50 3.01 16.32
N PRO A 6 6.82 3.95 15.42
CA PRO A 6 5.81 4.55 14.59
C PRO A 6 5.12 3.42 13.82
N GLY A 7 3.85 3.12 14.13
CA GLY A 7 3.09 2.04 13.49
C GLY A 7 3.17 2.10 11.96
N GLY A 8 3.46 0.98 11.30
CA GLY A 8 3.58 0.93 9.84
C GLY A 8 2.26 0.59 9.15
N LEU A 9 2.25 0.71 7.82
CA LEU A 9 1.36 -0.09 6.99
C LEU A 9 2.05 -1.45 6.77
N HIS A 10 1.33 -2.54 6.98
CA HIS A 10 1.76 -3.86 6.52
C HIS A 10 0.72 -4.44 5.55
N LEU A 11 1.21 -5.06 4.49
CA LEU A 11 0.37 -5.74 3.51
C LEU A 11 0.28 -7.22 3.86
N ASP A 12 -0.93 -7.78 3.83
CA ASP A 12 -1.11 -9.23 3.98
C ASP A 12 -1.32 -9.85 2.59
N LEU A 13 -0.35 -10.62 2.12
CA LEU A 13 -0.44 -11.40 0.90
C LEU A 13 -1.07 -12.76 1.22
N HIS A 14 -2.27 -12.96 0.71
CA HIS A 14 -2.95 -14.23 0.85
C HIS A 14 -2.43 -15.26 -0.16
N THR A 15 -2.10 -16.46 0.32
CA THR A 15 -1.61 -17.57 -0.51
C THR A 15 -2.07 -18.90 0.07
N GLU A 16 -2.30 -19.88 -0.80
CA GLU A 16 -2.56 -21.27 -0.39
C GLU A 16 -1.28 -21.99 0.04
N ASP A 17 -0.11 -21.51 -0.39
CA ASP A 17 1.21 -22.06 -0.06
C ASP A 17 2.08 -21.00 0.65
N VAL A 18 1.82 -20.81 1.94
CA VAL A 18 2.61 -19.90 2.79
C VAL A 18 4.09 -20.30 2.86
N PRO A 19 4.46 -21.58 3.09
CA PRO A 19 5.87 -21.98 3.12
C PRO A 19 6.61 -21.76 1.80
N GLY A 20 5.99 -22.11 0.67
CA GLY A 20 6.60 -21.91 -0.65
C GLY A 20 6.76 -20.43 -1.00
N LEU A 21 5.76 -19.60 -0.69
CA LEU A 21 5.87 -18.16 -0.91
C LEU A 21 6.90 -17.52 0.03
N ALA A 22 7.05 -18.01 1.27
CA ALA A 22 8.10 -17.57 2.19
C ALA A 22 9.50 -17.89 1.65
N ALA A 23 9.72 -19.12 1.16
CA ALA A 23 11.00 -19.49 0.53
C ALA A 23 11.32 -18.60 -0.69
N ARG A 24 10.29 -18.20 -1.44
CA ARG A 24 10.43 -17.24 -2.54
C ARG A 24 10.85 -15.85 -2.05
N VAL A 25 10.32 -15.37 -0.92
CA VAL A 25 10.74 -14.10 -0.31
C VAL A 25 12.24 -14.12 -0.01
N ASP A 26 12.73 -15.16 0.66
CA ASP A 26 14.17 -15.29 0.98
C ASP A 26 15.03 -15.35 -0.30
N ALA A 27 14.58 -16.11 -1.31
CA ALA A 27 15.30 -16.23 -2.58
C ALA A 27 15.37 -14.90 -3.38
N LEU A 28 14.41 -14.00 -3.19
CA LEU A 28 14.37 -12.68 -3.81
C LEU A 28 15.07 -11.59 -3.00
N GLY A 29 15.78 -11.96 -1.91
CA GLY A 29 16.52 -11.01 -1.07
C GLY A 29 15.66 -10.29 -0.03
N GLY A 30 14.43 -10.76 0.21
CA GLY A 30 13.66 -10.39 1.39
C GLY A 30 14.11 -11.15 2.64
N SER A 31 13.38 -10.96 3.73
CA SER A 31 13.56 -11.72 4.97
C SER A 31 12.26 -12.35 5.42
N THR A 32 12.34 -13.48 6.11
CA THR A 32 11.18 -14.18 6.67
C THR A 32 11.34 -14.45 8.16
N SER A 33 10.22 -14.34 8.89
CA SER A 33 10.10 -14.65 10.31
C SER A 33 8.77 -15.38 10.54
N PRO A 34 8.77 -16.72 10.54
CA PRO A 34 7.57 -17.51 10.79
C PRO A 34 6.98 -17.24 12.17
N HIS A 35 5.66 -17.21 12.27
CA HIS A 35 4.93 -17.03 13.52
C HIS A 35 4.17 -18.30 13.91
N ALA A 36 4.04 -18.57 15.21
CA ALA A 36 3.36 -19.76 15.73
C ALA A 36 1.88 -19.85 15.34
N LEU A 37 1.26 -18.73 14.97
CA LEU A 37 -0.13 -18.65 14.49
C LEU A 37 -0.28 -18.98 12.99
N GLY A 38 0.79 -19.39 12.30
CA GLY A 38 0.74 -19.89 10.93
C GLY A 38 0.90 -18.85 9.82
N TYR A 39 1.13 -17.57 10.16
CA TYR A 39 1.55 -16.55 9.21
C TYR A 39 3.07 -16.36 9.25
N VAL A 40 3.62 -15.74 8.21
CA VAL A 40 5.05 -15.38 8.14
C VAL A 40 5.18 -13.88 8.00
N VAL A 41 5.84 -13.23 8.96
CA VAL A 41 6.21 -11.80 8.84
C VAL A 41 7.43 -11.71 7.94
N CYS A 42 7.38 -10.83 6.97
CA CYS A 42 8.40 -10.67 5.94
C CYS A 42 8.91 -9.24 5.88
N GLY A 43 10.14 -9.07 5.41
CA GLY A 43 10.70 -7.79 4.97
C GLY A 43 11.01 -7.83 3.48
N SER A 44 10.62 -6.79 2.75
CA SER A 44 11.16 -6.53 1.40
C SER A 44 12.65 -6.14 1.49
N PRO A 45 13.41 -6.16 0.38
CA PRO A 45 14.83 -5.78 0.39
C PRO A 45 15.11 -4.39 0.97
N GLY A 46 14.17 -3.46 0.80
CA GLY A 46 14.21 -2.10 1.32
C GLY A 46 13.57 -1.93 2.70
N GLY A 47 13.14 -3.02 3.34
CA GLY A 47 12.72 -3.06 4.74
C GLY A 47 11.23 -2.83 4.99
N LEU A 48 10.38 -2.78 3.96
CA LEU A 48 8.92 -2.74 4.16
C LEU A 48 8.45 -4.06 4.75
N THR A 49 7.77 -3.99 5.90
CA THR A 49 7.12 -5.14 6.54
C THR A 49 5.83 -5.53 5.84
N PHE A 50 5.65 -6.83 5.58
CA PHE A 50 4.41 -7.41 5.06
C PHE A 50 4.24 -8.84 5.62
N CYS A 51 3.08 -9.47 5.47
CA CYS A 51 2.84 -10.83 5.95
C CYS A 51 2.40 -11.76 4.81
N LEU A 52 2.71 -13.04 4.96
CA LEU A 52 2.11 -14.13 4.17
C LEU A 52 1.09 -14.85 5.04
N VAL A 53 -0.15 -14.98 4.56
CA VAL A 53 -1.27 -15.53 5.33
C VAL A 53 -2.03 -16.57 4.54
N GLY A 54 -2.39 -17.68 5.20
CA GLY A 54 -3.19 -18.78 4.62
C GLY A 54 -4.68 -18.75 4.98
N HIS A 55 -5.17 -17.69 5.63
CA HIS A 55 -6.56 -17.64 6.12
C HIS A 55 -7.58 -17.50 4.98
N PRO A 56 -8.53 -18.44 4.80
CA PRO A 56 -9.40 -18.46 3.64
C PRO A 56 -10.29 -17.22 3.55
N GLY A 57 -10.11 -16.46 2.46
CA GLY A 57 -11.07 -15.49 1.97
C GLY A 57 -11.11 -14.14 2.70
N GLY A 58 -11.39 -13.11 1.91
CA GLY A 58 -11.87 -11.82 2.38
C GLY A 58 -13.00 -11.37 1.46
N ARG A 59 -14.12 -10.92 2.03
CA ARG A 59 -15.15 -10.23 1.25
C ARG A 59 -14.60 -8.87 0.86
N ARG A 60 -14.58 -8.55 -0.44
CA ARG A 60 -14.25 -7.17 -0.87
C ARG A 60 -15.18 -6.20 -0.15
N PRO A 61 -14.65 -5.20 0.60
CA PRO A 61 -15.50 -4.20 1.22
C PRO A 61 -16.19 -3.36 0.12
N PRO A 62 -17.50 -3.09 0.24
CA PRO A 62 -18.14 -2.11 -0.63
C PRO A 62 -17.60 -0.71 -0.31
N PRO A 63 -17.69 0.24 -1.25
CA PRO A 63 -17.46 1.65 -0.93
C PRO A 63 -18.31 2.11 0.24
N GLN A 64 -17.71 2.85 1.17
CA GLN A 64 -18.41 3.47 2.28
C GLN A 64 -19.14 4.71 1.78
N ALA A 65 -20.46 4.74 1.94
CA ALA A 65 -21.28 5.92 1.65
C ALA A 65 -21.35 6.88 2.86
N TRP A 66 -21.42 8.17 2.58
CA TRP A 66 -21.60 9.26 3.54
C TRP A 66 -22.30 10.44 2.84
N PRO A 67 -22.82 11.46 3.56
CA PRO A 67 -23.69 12.48 2.98
C PRO A 67 -23.17 13.26 1.76
N GLY A 68 -21.86 13.29 1.52
CA GLY A 68 -21.23 13.98 0.38
C GLY A 68 -20.54 13.07 -0.63
N GLY A 69 -20.73 11.74 -0.57
CA GLY A 69 -20.20 10.81 -1.57
C GLY A 69 -19.87 9.43 -1.02
N ARG A 70 -19.09 8.68 -1.79
CA ARG A 70 -18.52 7.39 -1.38
C ARG A 70 -17.00 7.46 -1.38
N SER A 71 -16.39 6.60 -0.56
CA SER A 71 -14.96 6.35 -0.62
C SER A 71 -14.58 4.90 -0.30
N LEU A 72 -13.42 4.47 -0.80
CA LEU A 72 -12.91 3.12 -0.63
C LEU A 72 -11.38 3.14 -0.66
N VAL A 73 -10.73 2.44 0.28
CA VAL A 73 -9.30 2.16 0.17
C VAL A 73 -9.11 1.16 -0.97
N ASP A 74 -8.46 1.61 -2.04
CA ASP A 74 -8.37 0.87 -3.30
C ASP A 74 -6.93 0.61 -3.74
N GLN A 75 -5.96 1.26 -3.11
CA GLN A 75 -4.55 1.12 -3.46
C GLN A 75 -3.65 1.33 -2.24
N VAL A 76 -2.56 0.58 -2.22
CA VAL A 76 -1.39 0.87 -1.39
C VAL A 76 -0.30 1.40 -2.31
N CYS A 77 0.29 2.53 -1.93
CA CYS A 77 1.44 3.10 -2.60
C CYS A 77 2.70 2.81 -1.77
N LEU A 78 3.68 2.15 -2.36
CA LEU A 78 4.98 1.90 -1.77
C LEU A 78 5.88 3.09 -2.04
N ASP A 79 6.36 3.73 -0.98
CA ASP A 79 7.22 4.90 -1.01
C ASP A 79 8.67 4.43 -0.92
N VAL A 80 9.34 4.38 -2.08
CA VAL A 80 10.64 3.73 -2.22
C VAL A 80 11.76 4.76 -2.42
N PRO A 81 12.82 4.73 -1.59
CA PRO A 81 14.01 5.54 -1.79
C PRO A 81 14.65 5.30 -3.16
N PRO A 82 15.23 6.32 -3.80
CA PRO A 82 15.72 6.21 -5.17
C PRO A 82 16.79 5.13 -5.37
N THR A 83 17.66 4.88 -4.39
CA THR A 83 18.66 3.79 -4.40
C THR A 83 18.07 2.37 -4.34
N ARG A 84 16.83 2.23 -3.88
CA ARG A 84 16.15 0.93 -3.68
C ARG A 84 15.06 0.66 -4.71
N TYR A 85 14.74 1.65 -5.54
CA TYR A 85 13.57 1.63 -6.42
C TYR A 85 13.51 0.43 -7.37
N ASP A 86 14.58 0.19 -8.12
CA ASP A 86 14.58 -0.90 -9.10
C ASP A 86 14.56 -2.27 -8.43
N ALA A 87 15.21 -2.42 -7.26
CA ALA A 87 15.21 -3.65 -6.48
C ALA A 87 13.82 -3.96 -5.90
N GLU A 88 13.13 -2.97 -5.35
CA GLU A 88 11.73 -3.13 -4.89
C GLU A 88 10.79 -3.45 -6.05
N CYS A 89 10.94 -2.76 -7.19
CA CYS A 89 10.14 -3.06 -8.37
C CYS A 89 10.29 -4.53 -8.78
N ALA A 90 11.53 -5.01 -8.94
CA ALA A 90 11.80 -6.40 -9.29
C ALA A 90 11.23 -7.36 -8.22
N PHE A 91 11.51 -7.10 -6.95
CA PHE A 91 11.04 -7.92 -5.83
C PHE A 91 9.52 -8.11 -5.84
N TRP A 92 8.74 -7.03 -5.90
CA TRP A 92 7.28 -7.13 -5.85
C TRP A 92 6.68 -7.74 -7.12
N SER A 93 7.26 -7.43 -8.29
CA SER A 93 6.85 -8.05 -9.56
C SER A 93 7.08 -9.55 -9.53
N ASP A 94 8.28 -9.97 -9.11
CA ASP A 94 8.64 -11.37 -9.06
C ASP A 94 7.84 -12.08 -7.98
N LEU A 95 7.81 -11.59 -6.75
CA LEU A 95 7.10 -12.22 -5.63
C LEU A 95 5.63 -12.51 -5.96
N THR A 96 4.92 -11.53 -6.53
CA THR A 96 3.49 -11.65 -6.87
C THR A 96 3.24 -12.32 -8.22
N GLY A 97 4.23 -12.32 -9.12
CA GLY A 97 4.07 -12.67 -10.52
C GLY A 97 3.26 -11.64 -11.32
N TRP A 98 2.98 -10.44 -10.77
CA TRP A 98 2.19 -9.42 -11.44
C TRP A 98 3.09 -8.54 -12.31
N PRO A 99 2.74 -8.30 -13.59
CA PRO A 99 3.60 -7.53 -14.48
C PRO A 99 3.67 -6.06 -14.05
N LEU A 100 4.86 -5.47 -14.11
CA LEU A 100 5.03 -4.03 -13.93
C LEU A 100 4.69 -3.26 -15.20
N THR A 101 3.86 -2.23 -15.05
CA THR A 101 3.58 -1.26 -16.11
C THR A 101 4.07 0.11 -15.66
N ALA A 102 4.85 0.78 -16.52
CA ALA A 102 5.20 2.18 -16.31
C ALA A 102 3.92 3.02 -16.43
N THR A 103 3.63 3.79 -15.40
CA THR A 103 2.65 4.89 -15.49
C THR A 103 3.45 6.14 -15.83
N GLY A 104 2.96 6.99 -16.74
CA GLY A 104 3.76 8.06 -17.36
C GLY A 104 4.73 8.79 -16.40
N GLY A 105 5.98 8.95 -16.83
CA GLY A 105 7.07 9.48 -16.00
C GLY A 105 8.02 8.40 -15.47
N ARG A 106 8.99 8.80 -14.62
CA ARG A 106 9.93 7.88 -13.94
C ARG A 106 9.55 7.59 -12.49
N GLU A 107 8.56 8.30 -11.97
CA GLU A 107 8.16 8.29 -10.57
C GLU A 107 7.37 7.02 -10.22
N PHE A 108 6.48 6.57 -11.09
CA PHE A 108 5.49 5.56 -10.73
C PHE A 108 5.54 4.33 -11.63
N ARG A 109 5.46 3.16 -11.00
CA ARG A 109 5.17 1.88 -11.66
C ARG A 109 4.01 1.19 -10.97
N ARG A 110 3.14 0.57 -11.75
CA ARG A 110 1.95 -0.15 -11.27
C ARG A 110 2.13 -1.65 -11.46
N LEU A 111 1.81 -2.43 -10.44
CA LEU A 111 1.66 -3.88 -10.60
C LEU A 111 0.29 -4.20 -11.21
N GLY A 112 0.30 -4.94 -12.31
CA GLY A 112 -0.89 -5.41 -13.02
C GLY A 112 -1.61 -6.51 -12.25
N ARG A 113 -2.36 -6.11 -11.21
CA ARG A 113 -3.11 -7.05 -10.37
C ARG A 113 -4.09 -7.91 -11.20
N PRO A 114 -4.25 -9.20 -10.89
CA PRO A 114 -5.29 -10.04 -11.47
C PRO A 114 -6.71 -9.52 -11.17
N ALA A 115 -7.65 -9.89 -12.04
CA ALA A 115 -9.08 -9.62 -11.81
C ALA A 115 -9.53 -10.23 -10.47
N GLY A 116 -10.35 -9.48 -9.72
CA GLY A 116 -10.86 -9.90 -8.42
C GLY A 116 -10.02 -9.49 -7.21
N ILE A 117 -8.75 -9.08 -7.40
CA ILE A 117 -7.95 -8.50 -6.31
C ILE A 117 -8.42 -7.06 -6.05
N PRO A 118 -8.91 -6.71 -4.84
CA PRO A 118 -9.56 -5.42 -4.59
C PRO A 118 -8.59 -4.26 -4.37
N LEU A 119 -7.34 -4.55 -4.01
CA LEU A 119 -6.31 -3.58 -3.66
C LEU A 119 -5.24 -3.53 -4.75
N ALA A 120 -5.00 -2.37 -5.34
CA ALA A 120 -3.89 -2.15 -6.25
C ALA A 120 -2.59 -1.86 -5.48
N VAL A 121 -1.46 -2.13 -6.13
CA VAL A 121 -0.13 -1.78 -5.62
C VAL A 121 0.54 -0.85 -6.61
N LEU A 122 0.84 0.36 -6.15
CA LEU A 122 1.64 1.36 -6.86
C LEU A 122 3.00 1.44 -6.20
N ILE A 123 4.07 1.55 -6.98
CA ILE A 123 5.43 1.73 -6.49
C ILE A 123 5.89 3.12 -6.92
N GLN A 124 6.03 4.01 -5.94
CA GLN A 124 6.50 5.38 -6.10
C GLN A 124 7.98 5.47 -5.77
N ARG A 125 8.76 5.99 -6.71
CA ARG A 125 10.12 6.44 -6.47
C ARG A 125 10.06 7.80 -5.80
N LEU A 126 10.63 7.92 -4.61
CA LEU A 126 10.80 9.20 -3.95
C LEU A 126 11.90 10.03 -4.62
N ASP A 127 11.82 11.35 -4.45
CA ASP A 127 12.86 12.28 -4.91
C ASP A 127 14.13 12.15 -4.07
N ASP A 128 13.96 12.07 -2.75
CA ASP A 128 15.04 12.01 -1.77
C ASP A 128 15.22 10.62 -1.17
N GLU A 129 16.45 10.33 -0.74
CA GLU A 129 16.76 9.13 0.04
C GLU A 129 16.01 9.10 1.38
N GLN A 130 15.61 7.90 1.79
CA GLN A 130 15.00 7.63 3.11
C GLN A 130 15.67 6.42 3.76
N PRO A 131 15.57 6.27 5.09
CA PRO A 131 16.15 5.13 5.81
C PRO A 131 15.69 3.76 5.27
N GLY A 132 14.45 3.66 4.79
CA GLY A 132 13.88 2.44 4.22
C GLY A 132 12.61 2.72 3.44
N VAL A 133 12.00 1.65 2.94
CA VAL A 133 10.73 1.69 2.21
C VAL A 133 9.57 1.85 3.19
N THR A 134 8.68 2.80 2.90
CA THR A 134 7.41 2.95 3.62
C THR A 134 6.24 2.74 2.66
N ALA A 135 5.02 2.88 3.15
CA ALA A 135 3.85 2.84 2.31
C ALA A 135 2.72 3.69 2.90
N HIS A 136 1.84 4.17 2.02
CA HIS A 136 0.63 4.87 2.39
C HIS A 136 -0.59 4.30 1.67
N LEU A 137 -1.76 4.60 2.23
CA LEU A 137 -3.04 4.27 1.61
C LEU A 137 -3.44 5.34 0.61
N ASP A 138 -4.02 4.88 -0.49
CA ASP A 138 -4.85 5.72 -1.32
C ASP A 138 -6.31 5.35 -1.14
N LEU A 139 -7.11 6.40 -1.02
CA LEU A 139 -8.56 6.35 -0.94
C LEU A 139 -9.15 6.86 -2.25
N ALA A 140 -9.81 5.98 -2.99
CA ALA A 140 -10.72 6.38 -4.07
C ALA A 140 -11.91 7.11 -3.45
N CYS A 141 -12.32 8.25 -4.02
CA CYS A 141 -13.48 9.01 -3.55
C CYS A 141 -14.19 9.72 -4.71
N ASP A 142 -15.52 9.84 -4.59
CA ASP A 142 -16.35 10.54 -5.60
C ASP A 142 -16.00 12.05 -5.66
N ASP A 143 -15.70 12.68 -4.51
CA ASP A 143 -15.29 14.08 -4.40
C ASP A 143 -14.12 14.23 -3.39
N ARG A 144 -12.95 14.61 -3.89
CA ARG A 144 -11.72 14.78 -3.09
C ARG A 144 -11.78 15.94 -2.10
N ASP A 145 -12.40 17.06 -2.46
CA ASP A 145 -12.43 18.22 -1.59
C ASP A 145 -13.46 18.03 -0.47
N ALA A 146 -14.60 17.43 -0.80
CA ALA A 146 -15.59 17.04 0.20
C ALA A 146 -15.04 15.95 1.15
N GLU A 147 -14.31 14.96 0.62
CA GLU A 147 -13.69 13.91 1.44
C GLU A 147 -12.58 14.47 2.34
N ALA A 148 -11.74 15.36 1.81
CA ALA A 148 -10.72 16.05 2.61
C ALA A 148 -11.36 16.88 3.74
N ALA A 149 -12.41 17.66 3.44
CA ALA A 149 -13.12 18.43 4.45
C ALA A 149 -13.75 17.53 5.53
N ARG A 150 -14.33 16.38 5.14
CA ARG A 150 -14.85 15.39 6.08
C ARG A 150 -13.76 14.85 7.00
N HIS A 151 -12.60 14.49 6.44
CA HIS A 151 -11.48 13.99 7.24
C HIS A 151 -10.89 15.07 8.15
N GLN A 152 -10.84 16.33 7.71
CA GLN A 152 -10.43 17.45 8.56
C GLN A 152 -11.38 17.65 9.75
N ALA A 153 -12.69 17.53 9.53
CA ALA A 153 -13.68 17.57 10.61
C ALA A 153 -13.51 16.41 11.62
N LEU A 154 -12.88 15.30 11.22
CA LEU A 154 -12.52 14.16 12.07
C LEU A 154 -11.11 14.28 12.68
N GLY A 155 -10.42 15.39 12.49
CA GLY A 155 -9.10 15.67 13.07
C GLY A 155 -7.91 15.43 12.16
N ALA A 156 -8.11 15.06 10.88
CA ALA A 156 -7.02 15.02 9.93
C ALA A 156 -6.53 16.42 9.55
N VAL A 157 -5.30 16.52 9.06
CA VAL A 157 -4.71 17.75 8.55
C VAL A 157 -4.54 17.65 7.04
N LEU A 158 -5.00 18.65 6.30
CA LEU A 158 -4.68 18.80 4.89
C LEU A 158 -3.21 19.18 4.74
N VAL A 159 -2.42 18.33 4.07
CA VAL A 159 -0.99 18.55 3.87
C VAL A 159 -0.73 19.24 2.53
N ARG A 160 -1.28 18.71 1.44
CA ARG A 160 -1.02 19.23 0.08
C ARG A 160 -2.13 18.83 -0.90
N ARG A 161 -2.46 19.72 -1.83
CA ARG A 161 -3.28 19.39 -3.01
C ARG A 161 -2.38 19.22 -4.22
N CYS A 162 -2.53 18.10 -4.93
CA CYS A 162 -1.91 17.83 -6.23
C CYS A 162 -3.01 17.67 -7.29
N ASP A 163 -2.65 17.72 -8.57
CA ASP A 163 -3.62 17.59 -9.67
C ASP A 163 -4.44 16.30 -9.58
N GLY A 164 -3.79 15.17 -9.28
CA GLY A 164 -4.44 13.86 -9.20
C GLY A 164 -4.92 13.42 -7.81
N TRP A 165 -4.30 13.90 -6.73
CA TRP A 165 -4.56 13.44 -5.35
C TRP A 165 -4.40 14.53 -4.30
N THR A 166 -5.06 14.36 -3.16
CA THR A 166 -4.97 15.24 -1.99
C THR A 166 -4.27 14.47 -0.87
N VAL A 167 -3.16 15.02 -0.38
CA VAL A 167 -2.39 14.44 0.71
C VAL A 167 -2.98 14.93 2.05
N LEU A 168 -3.33 13.99 2.91
CA LEU A 168 -3.87 14.20 4.25
C LEU A 168 -2.96 13.52 5.28
N ARG A 169 -2.98 14.03 6.51
CA ARG A 169 -2.33 13.39 7.66
C ARG A 169 -3.35 13.10 8.74
N ASP A 170 -3.44 11.86 9.19
CA ASP A 170 -4.40 11.45 10.22
C ASP A 170 -3.97 11.94 11.63
N PRO A 171 -4.84 11.79 12.66
CA PRO A 171 -4.50 12.17 14.04
C PRO A 171 -3.30 11.41 14.64
N ALA A 172 -2.95 10.24 14.10
CA ALA A 172 -1.78 9.46 14.51
C ALA A 172 -0.49 9.86 13.75
N GLY A 173 -0.57 10.86 12.86
CA GLY A 173 0.56 11.38 12.10
C GLY A 173 0.83 10.66 10.77
N ARG A 174 -0.04 9.76 10.32
CA ARG A 174 0.15 9.00 9.06
C ARG A 174 -0.34 9.79 7.86
N THR A 175 0.49 9.82 6.82
CA THR A 175 0.13 10.40 5.53
C THR A 175 -0.64 9.38 4.69
N TYR A 176 -1.65 9.85 3.98
CA TYR A 176 -2.42 9.08 3.00
C TYR A 176 -3.00 10.02 1.93
N CYS A 177 -3.48 9.46 0.83
CA CYS A 177 -3.98 10.23 -0.30
C CYS A 177 -5.47 9.99 -0.55
N ALA A 178 -6.23 11.05 -0.82
CA ALA A 178 -7.56 10.96 -1.43
C ALA A 178 -7.44 11.22 -2.94
N THR A 179 -8.04 10.38 -3.78
CA THR A 179 -7.84 10.38 -5.25
C THR A 179 -9.18 10.45 -5.98
N ARG A 180 -9.18 10.87 -7.26
CA ARG A 180 -10.41 10.95 -8.10
C ARG A 180 -10.80 9.63 -8.75
N ARG A 181 -10.31 8.49 -8.25
CA ARG A 181 -10.72 7.18 -8.77
C ARG A 181 -12.14 6.86 -8.29
N ALA A 182 -12.93 6.21 -9.14
CA ALA A 182 -14.30 5.82 -8.83
C ALA A 182 -14.30 4.70 -7.76
N PRO A 183 -14.89 4.92 -6.58
CA PRO A 183 -14.93 3.90 -5.54
C PRO A 183 -15.68 2.64 -5.98
N GLY A 184 -15.00 1.49 -5.91
CA GLY A 184 -15.60 0.18 -6.17
C GLY A 184 -15.43 -0.33 -7.61
N GLU A 185 -15.03 0.54 -8.55
CA GLU A 185 -14.65 0.14 -9.90
C GLU A 185 -13.22 -0.45 -9.87
N VAL A 186 -12.97 -1.51 -10.66
CA VAL A 186 -11.68 -2.23 -10.75
C VAL A 186 -11.23 -2.30 -12.19
#